data_AF-A0A920UTV5-F1
#
_entry.id   AF-A0A920UTV5-F1
#
_cell.length_a   1.000
_cell.length_b   1.000
_cell.length_c   1.000
_cell.angle_alpha   90.00
_cell.angle_beta   90.00
_cell.angle_gamma   90.00
#
_symmetry.space_group_name_H-M   'P 1'
#
loop_
_entity.id
_entity.type
_entity.pdbx_description
1 polymer ?
#
loop_
_entity_poly.entity_id
_entity_poly.type
_entity_poly.pdbx_seq_one_letter_code
_entity_poly.pdbx_strand_id
1 'polypeptide(L)'
;MAEEYRSLRWILGDQLNENHSWFKKTDDSVLFVIAELYQETAYTRHHIQKLTAFFAAMSAFADRLRELGHQVLYLNLELTAKYSSLEQLIGSTCDRYESKIFITRGPMNTDSFSNLEI
;
A
#
# COMPACT_ATOMS: atom_id res chain seq x y z
N MET A 1 -2.55 10.19 -20.39
CA MET A 1 -3.61 10.71 -19.52
C MET A 1 -3.14 10.45 -18.11
N ALA A 2 -2.90 11.50 -17.31
CA ALA A 2 -2.59 11.31 -15.90
C ALA A 2 -3.91 10.91 -15.23
N GLU A 3 -3.96 9.73 -14.62
CA GLU A 3 -5.10 9.34 -13.81
C GLU A 3 -5.05 10.18 -12.54
N GLU A 4 -6.03 11.04 -12.32
CA GLU A 4 -6.10 11.86 -11.11
C GLU A 4 -6.92 11.12 -10.06
N TYR A 5 -6.28 10.74 -8.95
CA TYR A 5 -6.97 10.18 -7.80
C TYR A 5 -7.14 11.28 -6.73
N ARG A 6 -8.27 11.30 -6.04
CA ARG A 6 -8.48 12.22 -4.92
C ARG A 6 -7.67 11.80 -3.70
N SER A 7 -7.52 10.49 -3.50
CA SER A 7 -6.85 9.92 -2.33
C SER A 7 -5.99 8.72 -2.71
N LEU A 8 -4.75 8.69 -2.23
CA LEU A 8 -3.87 7.52 -2.26
C LEU A 8 -3.88 6.87 -0.88
N ARG A 9 -4.31 5.61 -0.77
CA ARG A 9 -4.34 4.86 0.49
C ARG A 9 -3.24 3.80 0.49
N TRP A 10 -2.23 3.99 1.34
CA TRP A 10 -1.13 3.06 1.46
C TRP A 10 -1.48 1.89 2.39
N ILE A 11 -1.18 0.68 1.92
CA ILE A 11 -1.34 -0.57 2.66
C ILE A 11 0.04 -1.23 2.72
N LEU A 12 0.58 -1.33 3.93
CA LEU A 12 1.83 -2.01 4.22
C LEU A 12 1.60 -3.49 4.56
N GLY A 13 2.66 -4.29 4.61
CA GLY A 13 2.56 -5.74 4.75
C GLY A 13 1.90 -6.23 6.05
N ASP A 14 1.84 -5.39 7.09
CA ASP A 14 1.21 -5.67 8.38
C ASP A 14 -0.28 -5.26 8.45
N GLN A 15 -0.83 -4.68 7.38
CA GLN A 15 -2.17 -4.06 7.34
C GLN A 15 -3.21 -4.85 6.53
N LEU A 16 -2.93 -6.10 6.20
CA LEU A 16 -3.76 -6.95 5.33
C LEU A 16 -5.04 -7.47 6.05
N ASN A 17 -6.00 -6.59 6.32
CA ASN A 17 -7.29 -6.93 6.92
C ASN A 17 -8.48 -6.55 6.02
N GLU A 18 -9.02 -7.53 5.28
CA GLU A 18 -10.14 -7.34 4.35
C GLU A 18 -11.47 -6.93 5.01
N ASN A 19 -11.65 -7.16 6.31
CA ASN A 19 -12.90 -6.83 7.02
C ASN A 19 -13.01 -5.34 7.36
N HIS A 20 -12.01 -4.54 7.00
CA HIS A 20 -12.00 -3.12 7.31
C HIS A 20 -13.11 -2.35 6.57
N SER A 21 -13.62 -1.31 7.23
CA SER A 21 -14.65 -0.41 6.70
C SER A 21 -14.28 0.18 5.33
N TRP A 22 -12.98 0.33 5.07
CA TRP A 22 -12.42 0.89 3.85
C TRP A 22 -12.75 0.12 2.58
N PHE A 23 -12.88 -1.19 2.66
CA PHE A 23 -13.11 -2.04 1.49
C PHE A 23 -14.58 -2.33 1.25
N LYS A 24 -15.46 -1.93 2.18
CA LYS A 24 -16.92 -2.12 2.06
C LYS A 24 -17.54 -1.30 0.94
N LYS A 25 -16.92 -0.18 0.57
CA LYS A 25 -17.41 0.71 -0.48
C LYS A 25 -16.30 0.99 -1.48
N THR A 26 -16.59 0.75 -2.76
CA THR A 26 -15.72 1.12 -3.88
C THR A 26 -15.84 2.61 -4.16
N ASP A 27 -14.71 3.24 -4.45
CA ASP A 27 -14.62 4.66 -4.81
C ASP A 27 -13.52 4.82 -5.86
N ASP A 28 -13.91 5.16 -7.09
CA ASP A 28 -12.99 5.30 -8.22
C ASP A 28 -12.01 6.49 -8.05
N SER A 29 -12.30 7.39 -7.12
CA SER A 29 -11.38 8.49 -6.76
C SER A 29 -10.30 8.08 -5.76
N VAL A 30 -10.30 6.83 -5.30
CA VAL A 30 -9.36 6.30 -4.32
C VAL A 30 -8.49 5.23 -4.96
N LEU A 31 -7.18 5.42 -4.94
CA LEU A 31 -6.21 4.41 -5.33
C LEU A 31 -5.58 3.78 -4.09
N PHE A 32 -5.74 2.46 -3.95
CA PHE A 32 -5.02 1.68 -2.94
C PHE A 32 -3.63 1.33 -3.47
N VAL A 33 -2.60 1.67 -2.71
CA VAL A 33 -1.20 1.39 -3.05
C VAL A 33 -0.68 0.33 -2.09
N ILE A 34 -0.34 -0.83 -2.63
CA ILE A 34 0.30 -1.93 -1.90
C ILE A 34 1.74 -2.02 -2.43
N ALA A 35 2.72 -1.88 -1.56
CA ALA A 35 4.13 -1.85 -1.96
C ALA A 35 4.98 -2.83 -1.16
N GLU A 36 5.71 -3.71 -1.85
CA GLU A 36 6.71 -4.58 -1.27
C GLU A 36 8.00 -3.78 -0.99
N LEU A 37 8.48 -3.73 0.26
CA LEU A 37 9.65 -2.94 0.64
C LEU A 37 10.77 -3.81 1.20
N TYR A 38 11.98 -3.71 0.63
CA TYR A 38 13.17 -4.39 1.15
C TYR A 38 13.54 -3.94 2.58
N GLN A 39 13.30 -2.68 2.95
CA GLN A 39 13.67 -2.19 4.28
C GLN A 39 12.84 -2.79 5.42
N GLU A 40 11.56 -3.09 5.19
CA GLU A 40 10.73 -3.79 6.18
C GLU A 40 11.21 -5.24 6.39
N THR A 41 11.84 -5.84 5.37
CA THR A 41 12.42 -7.18 5.48
C THR A 41 13.68 -7.25 6.34
N ALA A 42 14.36 -6.12 6.56
CA ALA A 42 15.56 -6.06 7.40
C ALA A 42 15.24 -6.17 8.90
N TYR A 43 13.99 -5.95 9.30
CA TYR A 43 13.56 -6.03 10.71
C TYR A 43 13.44 -7.47 11.23
N THR A 44 13.32 -8.47 10.34
CA THR A 44 13.32 -9.89 10.73
C THR A 44 14.42 -10.63 9.98
N ARG A 45 15.64 -10.49 10.49
CA ARG A 45 16.77 -11.35 10.14
C ARG A 45 16.36 -12.84 10.29
N HIS A 46 16.26 -13.56 9.16
CA HIS A 46 16.46 -15.02 9.02
C HIS A 46 15.31 -15.98 8.63
N HIS A 47 14.15 -15.56 8.12
CA HIS A 47 13.22 -16.52 7.47
C HIS A 47 12.74 -16.06 6.10
N ILE A 48 13.50 -16.38 5.05
CA ILE A 48 13.13 -16.15 3.64
C ILE A 48 11.73 -16.71 3.33
N GLN A 49 11.40 -17.88 3.88
CA GLN A 49 10.06 -18.50 3.75
C GLN A 49 8.93 -17.60 4.28
N LYS A 50 9.19 -16.87 5.37
CA LYS A 50 8.22 -15.94 5.96
C LYS A 50 8.03 -14.72 5.06
N LEU A 51 9.12 -14.17 4.51
CA LEU A 51 9.06 -13.05 3.54
C LEU A 51 8.28 -13.45 2.30
N THR A 52 8.57 -14.62 1.71
CA THR A 52 7.85 -15.10 0.53
C THR A 52 6.36 -15.28 0.82
N ALA A 53 6.01 -15.82 2.00
CA ALA A 53 4.61 -15.94 2.43
C ALA A 53 3.95 -14.56 2.62
N PHE A 54 4.66 -13.57 3.15
CA PHE A 54 4.16 -12.20 3.27
C PHE A 54 3.89 -11.56 1.91
N PHE A 55 4.82 -11.63 0.96
CA PHE A 55 4.62 -11.08 -0.38
C PHE A 55 3.51 -11.80 -1.14
N ALA A 56 3.42 -13.13 -1.01
CA ALA A 56 2.30 -13.88 -1.56
C ALA A 56 0.95 -13.43 -0.97
N ALA A 57 0.89 -13.16 0.34
CA ALA A 57 -0.31 -12.63 0.98
C ALA A 57 -0.64 -11.20 0.50
N MET A 58 0.35 -10.33 0.34
CA MET A 58 0.17 -8.98 -0.20
C MET A 58 -0.35 -8.99 -1.63
N SER A 59 0.21 -9.85 -2.49
CA SER A 59 -0.25 -10.03 -3.87
C SER A 59 -1.68 -10.55 -3.92
N ALA A 60 -1.99 -11.62 -3.18
CA ALA A 60 -3.33 -12.19 -3.12
C ALA A 60 -4.36 -11.17 -2.60
N PHE A 61 -3.97 -10.35 -1.63
CA PHE A 61 -4.80 -9.28 -1.10
C PHE A 61 -5.04 -8.18 -2.14
N ALA A 62 -4.01 -7.79 -2.90
CA ALA A 62 -4.15 -6.82 -3.98
C ALA A 62 -5.13 -7.31 -5.06
N ASP A 63 -5.02 -8.58 -5.45
CA ASP A 63 -5.92 -9.19 -6.43
C ASP A 63 -7.34 -9.25 -5.90
N ARG A 64 -7.51 -9.62 -4.63
CA ARG A 64 -8.82 -9.61 -3.97
C ARG A 64 -9.48 -8.23 -3.98
N LEU A 65 -8.72 -7.18 -3.72
CA LEU A 65 -9.25 -5.81 -3.76
C LEU A 65 -9.67 -5.40 -5.19
N ARG A 66 -8.93 -5.84 -6.22
CA ARG A 66 -9.32 -5.62 -7.63
C ARG A 66 -10.59 -6.37 -7.99
N GLU A 67 -10.73 -7.62 -7.55
CA GLU A 67 -11.96 -8.42 -7.75
C GLU A 67 -13.18 -7.76 -7.11
N LEU A 68 -13.00 -7.08 -5.97
CA LEU A 68 -14.03 -6.30 -5.30
C LEU A 68 -14.33 -4.95 -5.99
N GLY A 69 -13.62 -4.61 -7.06
CA GLY A 69 -13.83 -3.39 -7.87
C GLY A 69 -13.08 -2.16 -7.38
N HIS A 70 -12.07 -2.31 -6.50
CA HIS A 70 -11.23 -1.20 -6.06
C HIS A 70 -10.09 -0.93 -7.05
N GLN A 71 -9.65 0.33 -7.13
CA GLN A 71 -8.45 0.71 -7.87
C GLN A 71 -7.22 0.35 -7.03
N VAL A 72 -6.33 -0.50 -7.56
CA VAL A 72 -5.18 -1.04 -6.81
C VAL A 72 -3.89 -0.98 -7.62
N LEU A 73 -2.95 -0.19 -7.12
CA LEU A 73 -1.56 -0.15 -7.57
C LEU A 73 -0.72 -1.11 -6.71
N TYR A 74 -0.25 -2.18 -7.33
CA TYR A 74 0.68 -3.12 -6.69
C TYR A 74 2.11 -2.83 -7.16
N LEU A 75 2.99 -2.51 -6.21
CA LEU A 75 4.40 -2.24 -6.47
C LEU A 75 5.23 -3.39 -5.89
N ASN A 76 5.74 -4.24 -6.76
CA ASN A 76 6.60 -5.35 -6.36
C ASN A 76 8.02 -4.87 -6.01
N LEU A 77 8.84 -5.78 -5.48
CA LEU A 77 10.23 -5.52 -5.09
C LEU A 77 11.07 -4.93 -6.23
N GLU A 78 10.85 -5.32 -7.48
CA GLU A 78 11.59 -4.77 -8.62
C GLU A 78 11.24 -3.29 -8.86
N LEU A 79 9.95 -2.94 -8.77
CA LEU A 79 9.47 -1.58 -8.94
C LEU A 79 9.87 -0.67 -7.78
N THR A 80 9.98 -1.22 -6.57
CA THR A 80 10.40 -0.48 -5.38
C THR A 80 11.92 -0.42 -5.20
N ALA A 81 12.69 -1.31 -5.82
CA ALA A 81 14.15 -1.40 -5.69
C ALA A 81 14.90 -0.10 -6.04
N LYS A 82 14.32 0.75 -6.89
CA LYS A 82 14.89 2.06 -7.26
C LYS A 82 14.78 3.12 -6.15
N TYR A 83 13.95 2.87 -5.13
CA TYR A 83 13.77 3.78 -4.01
C TYR A 83 14.58 3.30 -2.82
N SER A 84 15.30 4.23 -2.21
CA SER A 84 16.13 3.94 -1.04
C SER A 84 15.37 4.02 0.28
N SER A 85 14.14 4.54 0.28
CA SER A 85 13.25 4.52 1.43
C SER A 85 11.76 4.61 1.06
N LEU A 86 10.89 4.28 2.01
CA LEU A 86 9.43 4.43 1.87
C LEU A 86 9.06 5.90 1.59
N GLU A 87 9.70 6.86 2.24
CA GLU A 87 9.46 8.29 2.04
C GLU A 87 9.75 8.72 0.59
N GLN A 88 10.83 8.22 -0.02
CA GLN A 88 11.12 8.51 -1.43
C GLN A 88 10.09 7.91 -2.37
N LEU A 89 9.66 6.68 -2.08
CA LEU A 89 8.63 6.02 -2.86
C LEU A 89 7.30 6.80 -2.78
N ILE A 90 6.89 7.18 -1.57
CA ILE A 90 5.68 7.98 -1.34
C ILE A 90 5.78 9.33 -2.06
N GLY A 91 6.89 10.06 -1.91
CA GLY A 91 7.11 11.35 -2.56
C GLY A 91 6.98 11.24 -4.08
N SER A 92 7.62 10.24 -4.70
CA SER A 92 7.51 10.03 -6.14
C SER A 92 6.09 9.67 -6.62
N THR A 93 5.30 9.04 -5.75
CA THR A 93 3.92 8.68 -6.05
C THR A 93 3.00 9.90 -5.88
N CYS A 94 3.30 10.76 -4.90
CA CYS A 94 2.65 12.05 -4.73
C CYS A 94 2.81 12.91 -5.99
N ASP A 95 4.06 13.05 -6.45
CA ASP A 95 4.38 13.84 -7.66
C ASP A 95 3.72 13.27 -8.91
N ARG A 96 3.54 11.94 -8.96
CA ARG A 96 2.95 11.25 -10.11
C ARG A 96 1.44 11.48 -10.24
N TYR A 97 0.73 11.58 -9.13
CA TYR A 97 -0.74 11.57 -9.08
C TYR A 97 -1.36 12.85 -8.50
N GLU A 98 -0.54 13.81 -8.03
CA GLU A 98 -0.96 15.09 -7.40
C GLU A 98 -2.09 14.92 -6.36
N SER A 99 -2.09 13.80 -5.63
CA SER A 99 -3.20 13.38 -4.77
C SER A 99 -2.89 13.55 -3.29
N LYS A 100 -3.94 13.66 -2.47
CA LYS A 100 -3.78 13.56 -1.00
C LYS A 100 -3.40 12.15 -0.61
N ILE A 101 -2.33 12.01 0.16
CA ILE A 101 -1.84 10.72 0.62
C ILE A 101 -2.35 10.42 2.03
N PHE A 102 -2.87 9.21 2.20
CA PHE A 102 -3.32 8.67 3.48
C PHE A 102 -2.52 7.40 3.77
N ILE A 103 -1.79 7.43 4.89
CA ILE A 103 -1.03 6.29 5.38
C ILE A 103 -1.62 5.92 6.73
N THR A 104 -2.02 4.66 6.90
CA THR A 104 -2.38 4.18 8.23
C THR A 104 -1.12 3.88 9.02
N ARG A 105 -1.01 4.41 10.24
CA ARG A 105 0.06 4.05 11.18
C ARG A 105 -0.56 3.18 12.26
N GLY A 106 -0.21 1.89 12.28
CA GLY A 106 -0.71 0.91 13.25
C GLY A 106 -1.53 -0.23 12.62
N PRO A 107 -1.95 -1.22 13.44
CA PRO A 107 -2.81 -2.29 12.98
C PRO A 107 -4.12 -1.69 12.45
N MET A 108 -4.61 -2.22 11.33
CA MET A 108 -5.82 -1.73 10.64
C MET A 108 -7.13 -2.06 11.39
N ASN A 109 -7.13 -1.94 12.71
CA ASN A 109 -8.27 -2.11 13.62
C ASN A 109 -8.78 -0.78 14.18
N THR A 110 -8.07 0.32 13.93
CA THR A 110 -8.47 1.67 14.32
C THR A 110 -8.69 2.50 13.06
N ASP A 111 -9.88 3.07 12.88
CA ASP A 111 -10.22 4.01 11.79
C ASP A 111 -9.43 5.36 11.87
N SER A 112 -8.33 5.40 12.62
CA SER A 112 -7.52 6.58 12.88
C SER A 112 -6.57 6.85 11.72
N PHE A 113 -6.88 7.87 10.93
CA PHE A 113 -5.95 8.44 9.97
C PHE A 113 -4.95 9.37 10.66
N SER A 114 -3.68 9.25 10.31
CA SER A 114 -2.76 10.38 10.45
C SER A 114 -2.62 11.00 9.07
N ASN A 115 -3.11 12.24 8.90
CA ASN A 115 -2.77 13.01 7.72
C ASN A 115 -1.25 13.23 7.76
N LEU A 116 -0.52 12.57 6.88
CA LEU A 116 0.86 12.93 6.62
C LEU A 116 0.80 13.94 5.48
N GLU A 117 0.72 15.23 5.83
CA GLU A 117 1.15 16.28 4.90
C GLU A 117 2.68 16.16 4.85
N ILE A 118 3.18 15.53 3.79
CA ILE A 118 4.62 15.51 3.48
C ILE A 118 4.93 16.80 2.72
#